data_AF-A0AAP0WYK6-F1
#
_entry.id   AF-A0AAP0WYK6-F1
#
_cell.length_a   1.000
_cell.length_b   1.000
_cell.length_c   1.000
_cell.angle_alpha   90.00
_cell.angle_beta   90.00
_cell.angle_gamma   90.00
#
_symmetry.space_group_name_H-M   'P 1'
#
loop_
_entity.id
_entity.type
_entity.pdbx_description
1 polymer ?
#
loop_
_entity_poly.entity_id
_entity_poly.type
_entity_poly.pdbx_seq_one_letter_code
_entity_poly.pdbx_strand_id
1 'polypeptide(L)'
;METDTVAIIGPQISTTAHVISHIANELRVPLLSFSATDPTLSSLQYPFFIRTTQSDLFQMAAIAEVINYYEWREVIAIYIDDDQGRNGIAALGDELAKKRCKISYKAPLNYDAQREDIVNALVQVALTESRILVVHAYAGSGQMVLEVAQYLGMMGSGYVWIATQWLSTLIDTSSPLPQEKLDSMQGVLTLRMYTPNSELKRKFVSRWSNLTSGKTVNGPIGLNTYGLYAYDTVWMLAHAIDAFFNQGGKISFSNDSKLNEQRGGSLHLDAMSIFDEGNLLLSSILQVNMTGLTGPINFTSDRSLFHPAFEVLNVIGTGYRNIGYWSNSSGLSVVPPDTLYTKPPNRSSSSQRLYDAFPRDSPLAVDFSTAILKLSETGDLQRIHDKWLMGSACSSQGKTLAVDQLQLKSFWGLFVICGLACLLALFVYFMLMVRQFSRHYTEEFESSGGSSRSARLQTFLTFVDEKEEAVKSRSKRRQMERTSNRSNDEDESTNSSKRRHMEISSNRSDRNGNEV
;
A
#
# COMPACT_ATOMS: atom_id res chain seq x y z
N MET A 1 -15.88 2.95 -23.02
CA MET A 1 -16.21 4.35 -23.35
C MET A 1 -16.61 4.41 -24.82
N GLU A 2 -17.71 3.76 -25.18
CA GLU A 2 -18.19 3.68 -26.58
C GLU A 2 -18.85 4.99 -27.07
N THR A 3 -18.83 6.04 -26.25
CA THR A 3 -19.53 7.30 -26.49
C THR A 3 -18.59 8.48 -26.33
N ASP A 4 -18.75 9.45 -27.22
CA ASP A 4 -18.28 10.83 -27.17
C ASP A 4 -18.32 11.42 -25.74
N THR A 5 -17.20 11.29 -25.03
CA THR A 5 -17.06 11.68 -23.61
C THR A 5 -16.19 12.91 -23.50
N VAL A 6 -16.71 13.97 -22.89
CA VAL A 6 -15.97 15.25 -22.73
C VAL A 6 -15.18 15.33 -21.42
N ALA A 7 -15.59 14.62 -20.37
CA ALA A 7 -14.90 14.56 -19.08
C ALA A 7 -15.30 13.29 -18.30
N ILE A 8 -14.44 12.83 -17.40
CA ILE A 8 -14.67 11.66 -16.53
C ILE A 8 -14.58 12.10 -15.07
N ILE A 9 -15.57 11.74 -14.25
CA ILE A 9 -15.48 11.85 -12.80
C ILE A 9 -15.25 10.45 -12.20
N GLY A 10 -14.14 10.30 -11.48
CA GLY A 10 -13.65 9.04 -10.95
C GLY A 10 -12.25 8.71 -11.46
N PRO A 11 -11.79 7.45 -11.32
CA PRO A 11 -12.38 6.41 -10.47
C PRO A 11 -12.20 6.73 -8.97
N GLN A 12 -12.79 5.89 -8.11
CA GLN A 12 -12.68 6.08 -6.67
C GLN A 12 -11.34 5.63 -6.07
N ILE A 13 -10.69 4.64 -6.69
CA ILE A 13 -9.46 4.00 -6.19
C ILE A 13 -8.27 4.52 -7.00
N SER A 14 -7.18 4.87 -6.32
CA SER A 14 -5.99 5.45 -6.95
C SER A 14 -5.32 4.49 -7.95
N THR A 15 -5.28 3.19 -7.65
CA THR A 15 -4.73 2.17 -8.57
C THR A 15 -5.49 2.13 -9.89
N THR A 16 -6.82 2.23 -9.86
CA THR A 16 -7.64 2.36 -11.07
C THR A 16 -7.40 3.71 -11.76
N ALA A 17 -7.18 4.79 -11.00
CA ALA A 17 -6.92 6.10 -11.57
C ALA A 17 -5.62 6.12 -12.39
N HIS A 18 -4.58 5.41 -11.96
CA HIS A 18 -3.35 5.25 -12.74
C HIS A 18 -3.62 4.63 -14.11
N VAL A 19 -4.40 3.55 -14.15
CA VAL A 19 -4.74 2.85 -15.40
C VAL A 19 -5.57 3.75 -16.32
N ILE A 20 -6.63 4.38 -15.78
CA ILE A 20 -7.52 5.22 -16.59
C ILE A 20 -6.83 6.50 -17.05
N SER A 21 -5.86 7.02 -16.29
CA SER A 21 -5.13 8.24 -16.68
C SER A 21 -4.37 8.08 -18.00
N HIS A 22 -3.85 6.89 -18.30
CA HIS A 22 -3.23 6.63 -19.60
C HIS A 22 -4.24 6.73 -20.75
N ILE A 23 -5.44 6.19 -20.57
CA ILE A 23 -6.52 6.27 -21.57
C ILE A 23 -6.98 7.72 -21.72
N ALA A 24 -7.19 8.42 -20.60
CA ALA A 24 -7.59 9.82 -20.57
C ALA A 24 -6.60 10.74 -21.31
N ASN A 25 -5.30 10.46 -21.20
CA ASN A 25 -4.26 11.19 -21.92
C ASN A 25 -4.37 11.02 -23.44
N GLU A 26 -4.52 9.78 -23.91
CA GLU A 26 -4.63 9.48 -25.34
C GLU A 26 -5.91 10.10 -25.93
N LEU A 27 -7.04 10.01 -25.21
CA LEU A 27 -8.32 10.57 -25.65
C LEU A 27 -8.45 12.08 -25.39
N ARG A 28 -7.48 12.70 -24.71
CA ARG A 28 -7.49 14.10 -24.26
C ARG A 28 -8.72 14.46 -23.42
N VAL A 29 -9.19 13.52 -22.61
CA VAL A 29 -10.39 13.70 -21.78
C VAL A 29 -9.96 14.04 -20.34
N PRO A 30 -10.32 15.21 -19.79
CA PRO A 30 -10.07 15.51 -18.38
C PRO A 30 -10.64 14.44 -17.44
N LEU A 31 -9.79 13.92 -16.56
CA LEU A 31 -10.11 12.89 -15.57
C LEU A 31 -10.04 13.50 -14.17
N LEU A 32 -11.20 13.74 -13.57
CA LEU A 32 -11.32 14.36 -12.25
C LEU A 32 -11.62 13.31 -11.20
N SER A 33 -10.77 13.15 -10.19
CA SER A 33 -11.05 12.24 -9.08
C SER A 33 -11.17 12.98 -7.75
N PHE A 34 -12.25 12.70 -7.03
CA PHE A 34 -12.52 13.22 -5.69
C PHE A 34 -12.01 12.29 -4.59
N SER A 35 -11.42 11.12 -4.93
CA SER A 35 -10.93 10.17 -3.93
C SER A 35 -9.64 9.42 -4.30
N ALA A 36 -9.06 9.66 -5.49
CA ALA A 36 -7.73 9.18 -5.81
C ALA A 36 -6.66 10.09 -5.19
N THR A 37 -6.07 9.65 -4.08
CA THR A 37 -5.18 10.45 -3.23
C THR A 37 -3.70 10.17 -3.45
N ASP A 38 -3.33 9.13 -4.21
CA ASP A 38 -1.93 8.75 -4.49
C ASP A 38 -1.11 9.96 -4.99
N PRO A 39 0.04 10.28 -4.36
CA PRO A 39 0.89 11.41 -4.75
C PRO A 39 1.37 11.38 -6.19
N THR A 40 1.61 10.19 -6.74
CA THR A 40 2.25 9.99 -8.05
C THR A 40 1.32 10.31 -9.22
N LEU A 41 0.00 10.39 -8.99
CA LEU A 41 -0.98 10.86 -9.99
C LEU A 41 -0.78 12.34 -10.38
N SER A 42 -0.03 13.13 -9.61
CA SER A 42 0.32 14.52 -9.99
C SER A 42 1.46 14.59 -11.02
N SER A 43 2.05 13.45 -11.39
CA SER A 43 3.15 13.37 -12.34
C SER A 43 2.80 14.03 -13.68
N LEU A 44 3.82 14.57 -14.36
CA LEU A 44 3.69 15.09 -15.72
C LEU A 44 3.29 14.01 -16.74
N GLN A 45 3.40 12.72 -16.36
CA GLN A 45 2.88 11.61 -17.16
C GLN A 45 1.35 11.58 -17.22
N TYR A 46 0.64 12.27 -16.33
CA TYR A 46 -0.82 12.32 -16.27
C TYR A 46 -1.34 13.76 -16.44
N PRO A 47 -1.13 14.39 -17.61
CA PRO A 47 -1.50 15.79 -17.84
C PRO A 47 -3.02 16.04 -17.77
N PHE A 48 -3.85 15.05 -18.07
CA PHE A 48 -5.31 15.17 -18.02
C PHE A 48 -5.91 14.75 -16.67
N PHE A 49 -5.11 14.29 -15.71
CA PHE A 49 -5.60 13.99 -14.36
C PHE A 49 -5.68 15.27 -13.52
N ILE A 50 -6.82 15.49 -12.88
CA ILE A 50 -7.10 16.58 -11.95
C ILE A 50 -7.54 16.00 -10.61
N ARG A 51 -6.79 16.31 -9.55
CA ARG A 51 -7.14 15.87 -8.21
C ARG A 51 -8.07 16.88 -7.56
N THR A 52 -9.32 16.48 -7.36
CA THR A 52 -10.37 17.28 -6.71
C THR A 52 -10.53 16.92 -5.23
N THR A 53 -9.44 16.50 -4.60
CA THR A 53 -9.34 16.08 -3.20
C THR A 53 -7.91 16.32 -2.71
N GLN A 54 -7.61 15.98 -1.46
CA GLN A 54 -6.28 16.14 -0.89
C GLN A 54 -5.35 14.97 -1.28
N SER A 55 -4.08 15.28 -1.53
CA SER A 55 -3.07 14.24 -1.79
C SER A 55 -2.58 13.60 -0.50
N ASP A 56 -2.31 12.30 -0.54
CA ASP A 56 -1.68 11.56 0.54
C ASP A 56 -0.30 12.14 0.90
N LEU A 57 0.38 12.85 -0.01
CA LEU A 57 1.64 13.55 0.30
C LEU A 57 1.47 14.49 1.51
N PHE A 58 0.39 15.26 1.52
CA PHE A 58 0.11 16.22 2.59
C PHE A 58 -0.42 15.54 3.85
N GLN A 59 -1.17 14.44 3.70
CA GLN A 59 -1.56 13.61 4.83
C GLN A 59 -0.32 13.03 5.54
N MET A 60 0.64 12.52 4.78
CA MET A 60 1.88 11.97 5.33
C MET A 60 2.76 13.06 5.96
N ALA A 61 2.77 14.27 5.40
CA ALA A 61 3.43 15.43 6.02
C ALA A 61 2.77 15.80 7.36
N ALA A 62 1.44 15.77 7.44
CA ALA A 62 0.70 16.00 8.69
C ALA A 62 1.02 14.93 9.74
N ILE A 63 1.04 13.64 9.35
CA ILE A 63 1.40 12.53 10.25
C ILE A 63 2.84 12.66 10.74
N ALA A 64 3.79 12.98 9.85
CA ALA A 64 5.18 13.21 10.22
C ALA A 64 5.35 14.39 11.19
N GLU A 65 4.55 15.45 11.04
CA GLU A 65 4.52 16.55 12.01
C GLU A 65 3.94 16.14 13.36
N VAL A 66 2.86 15.35 13.39
CA VAL A 66 2.31 14.79 14.64
C VAL A 66 3.36 13.92 15.33
N ILE A 67 4.03 13.05 14.60
CA ILE A 67 5.10 12.18 15.11
C ILE A 67 6.24 13.02 15.71
N ASN A 68 6.70 14.04 15.00
CA ASN A 68 7.75 14.91 15.49
C ASN A 68 7.30 15.77 16.68
N TYR A 69 6.04 16.19 16.73
CA TYR A 69 5.47 17.00 17.82
C TYR A 69 5.45 16.24 19.15
N TYR A 70 5.11 14.96 19.12
CA TYR A 70 5.20 14.06 20.29
C TYR A 70 6.59 13.45 20.49
N GLU A 71 7.61 13.97 19.78
CA GLU A 71 9.01 13.55 19.87
C GLU A 71 9.27 12.06 19.57
N TRP A 72 8.34 11.38 18.89
CA TRP A 72 8.52 10.01 18.43
C TRP A 72 9.53 9.96 17.29
N ARG A 73 10.51 9.05 17.39
CA ARG A 73 11.64 8.97 16.43
C ARG A 73 11.54 7.79 15.46
N GLU A 74 10.94 6.70 15.91
CA GLU A 74 10.83 5.48 15.13
C GLU A 74 9.38 5.00 15.10
N VAL A 75 8.86 4.74 13.89
CA VAL A 75 7.49 4.27 13.69
C VAL A 75 7.45 3.00 12.86
N ILE A 76 6.36 2.26 13.01
CA ILE A 76 6.03 1.09 12.20
C ILE A 76 4.97 1.50 11.19
N ALA A 77 5.15 1.14 9.92
CA ALA A 77 4.16 1.34 8.89
C ALA A 77 3.45 0.03 8.57
N ILE A 78 2.14 -0.04 8.83
CA ILE A 78 1.25 -1.11 8.37
C ILE A 78 0.47 -0.57 7.18
N TYR A 79 0.54 -1.24 6.03
CA TYR A 79 -0.06 -0.71 4.81
C TYR A 79 -0.52 -1.80 3.85
N ILE A 80 -1.50 -1.47 3.01
CA ILE A 80 -1.88 -2.34 1.88
C ILE A 80 -0.78 -2.28 0.82
N ASP A 81 -0.29 -3.43 0.37
CA ASP A 81 0.81 -3.54 -0.61
C ASP A 81 0.32 -3.40 -2.06
N ASP A 82 -0.38 -2.30 -2.33
CA ASP A 82 -0.68 -1.82 -3.67
C ASP A 82 0.11 -0.54 -3.99
N ASP A 83 -0.07 0.02 -5.19
CA ASP A 83 0.68 1.21 -5.59
C ASP A 83 0.41 2.39 -4.66
N GLN A 84 -0.86 2.59 -4.27
CA GLN A 84 -1.24 3.66 -3.36
C GLN A 84 -0.56 3.52 -2.00
N GLY A 85 -0.63 2.33 -1.41
CA GLY A 85 -0.04 2.08 -0.11
C GLY A 85 1.48 2.22 -0.14
N ARG A 86 2.16 1.66 -1.15
CA ARG A 86 3.62 1.82 -1.30
C ARG A 86 4.03 3.28 -1.49
N ASN A 87 3.34 4.01 -2.36
CA ASN A 87 3.62 5.43 -2.65
C ASN A 87 3.34 6.30 -1.42
N GLY A 88 2.27 6.02 -0.67
CA GLY A 88 1.97 6.66 0.60
C GLY A 88 3.06 6.42 1.66
N ILE A 89 3.52 5.17 1.81
CA ILE A 89 4.60 4.85 2.76
C ILE A 89 5.96 5.42 2.33
N ALA A 90 6.21 5.53 1.02
CA ALA A 90 7.39 6.24 0.51
C ALA A 90 7.34 7.73 0.90
N ALA A 91 6.21 8.40 0.64
CA ALA A 91 5.99 9.79 1.03
C ALA A 91 6.12 10.01 2.55
N LEU A 92 5.60 9.10 3.37
CA LEU A 92 5.79 9.13 4.82
C LEU A 92 7.26 9.02 5.21
N GLY A 93 8.01 8.13 4.58
CA GLY A 93 9.45 7.98 4.80
C GLY A 93 10.21 9.28 4.53
N ASP A 94 9.90 9.95 3.42
CA ASP A 94 10.53 11.22 3.03
C ASP A 94 10.20 12.36 4.02
N GLU A 95 8.93 12.47 4.44
CA GLU A 95 8.52 13.49 5.41
C GLU A 95 9.10 13.26 6.81
N LEU A 96 9.21 12.00 7.25
CA LEU A 96 9.86 11.64 8.50
C LEU A 96 11.36 11.94 8.46
N ALA A 97 12.04 11.65 7.35
CA ALA A 97 13.47 11.91 7.19
C ALA A 97 13.80 13.40 7.35
N LYS A 98 12.96 14.31 6.82
CA LYS A 98 13.07 15.76 7.02
C LYS A 98 13.03 16.18 8.50
N LYS A 99 12.46 15.34 9.37
CA LYS A 99 12.32 15.55 10.82
C LYS A 99 13.27 14.71 11.66
N ARG A 100 14.22 14.00 11.04
CA ARG A 100 15.12 13.03 11.71
C ARG A 100 14.35 11.92 12.43
N CYS A 101 13.18 11.56 11.89
CA CYS A 101 12.42 10.38 12.27
C CYS A 101 12.55 9.34 11.14
N LYS A 102 12.22 8.07 11.41
CA LYS A 102 12.28 7.01 10.41
C LYS A 102 11.19 5.96 10.61
N ILE A 103 10.91 5.22 9.53
CA ILE A 103 10.13 3.98 9.58
C ILE A 103 11.11 2.86 9.93
N SER A 104 10.99 2.26 11.12
CA SER A 104 11.87 1.19 11.58
C SER A 104 11.42 -0.20 11.13
N TYR A 105 10.12 -0.37 10.86
CA TYR A 105 9.56 -1.60 10.30
C TYR A 105 8.40 -1.31 9.35
N LYS A 106 8.30 -2.10 8.28
CA LYS A 106 7.25 -2.02 7.26
C LYS A 106 6.53 -3.37 7.22
N ALA A 107 5.24 -3.37 7.54
CA ALA A 107 4.36 -4.53 7.52
C ALA A 107 3.38 -4.40 6.33
N PRO A 108 3.75 -4.93 5.14
CA PRO A 108 2.83 -4.99 4.01
C PRO A 108 1.70 -5.99 4.28
N LEU A 109 0.49 -5.64 3.86
CA LEU A 109 -0.70 -6.48 3.88
C LEU A 109 -1.22 -6.60 2.45
N ASN A 110 -1.59 -7.81 2.03
CA ASN A 110 -2.26 -7.97 0.75
C ASN A 110 -3.64 -7.30 0.77
N TYR A 111 -4.14 -6.84 -0.39
CA TYR A 111 -5.45 -6.23 -0.51
C TYR A 111 -6.58 -7.16 -0.03
N ASP A 112 -6.44 -8.46 -0.30
CA ASP A 112 -7.35 -9.54 0.08
C ASP A 112 -6.90 -10.28 1.35
N ALA A 113 -6.00 -9.69 2.14
CA ALA A 113 -5.49 -10.29 3.37
C ALA A 113 -6.63 -10.71 4.30
N GLN A 114 -6.59 -11.96 4.74
CA GLN A 114 -7.53 -12.51 5.69
C GLN A 114 -7.09 -12.22 7.12
N ARG A 115 -7.96 -12.54 8.09
CA ARG A 115 -7.69 -12.31 9.50
C ARG A 115 -6.39 -12.97 9.94
N GLU A 116 -6.10 -14.17 9.46
CA GLU A 116 -4.88 -14.93 9.78
C GLU A 116 -3.61 -14.20 9.29
N ASP A 117 -3.65 -13.60 8.10
CA ASP A 117 -2.54 -12.82 7.54
C ASP A 117 -2.25 -11.59 8.40
N ILE A 118 -3.30 -10.90 8.85
CA ILE A 118 -3.19 -9.74 9.75
C ILE A 118 -2.67 -10.16 11.13
N VAL A 119 -3.13 -11.30 11.68
CA VAL A 119 -2.59 -11.85 12.93
C VAL A 119 -1.09 -12.09 12.79
N ASN A 120 -0.66 -12.76 11.73
CA ASN A 120 0.75 -13.04 11.48
C ASN A 120 1.58 -11.76 11.37
N ALA A 121 1.09 -10.76 10.64
CA ALA A 121 1.75 -9.48 10.51
C ALA A 121 1.86 -8.75 11.87
N LEU A 122 0.79 -8.71 12.66
CA LEU A 122 0.77 -8.03 13.95
C LEU A 122 1.61 -8.74 15.02
N VAL A 123 1.74 -10.07 14.98
CA VAL A 123 2.69 -10.81 15.81
C VAL A 123 4.12 -10.38 15.50
N GLN A 124 4.50 -10.23 14.22
CA GLN A 124 5.83 -9.73 13.87
C GLN A 124 6.03 -8.28 14.33
N VAL A 125 5.02 -7.44 14.16
CA VAL A 125 5.03 -6.05 14.64
C VAL A 125 5.27 -5.98 16.16
N ALA A 126 4.62 -6.85 16.94
CA ALA A 126 4.78 -6.90 18.39
C ALA A 126 6.22 -7.26 18.85
N LEU A 127 6.98 -7.98 18.01
CA LEU A 127 8.37 -8.35 18.26
C LEU A 127 9.37 -7.22 17.97
N THR A 128 8.94 -6.14 17.32
CA THR A 128 9.80 -4.97 17.06
C THR A 128 9.92 -4.09 18.31
N GLU A 129 10.79 -3.07 18.30
CA GLU A 129 11.00 -2.16 19.44
C GLU A 129 10.01 -0.99 19.47
N SER A 130 9.66 -0.43 18.31
CA SER A 130 8.75 0.72 18.25
C SER A 130 7.33 0.31 18.64
N ARG A 131 6.60 1.24 19.26
CA ARG A 131 5.18 1.07 19.61
C ARG A 131 4.29 2.16 19.00
N ILE A 132 4.82 2.89 18.02
CA ILE A 132 4.10 3.92 17.29
C ILE A 132 3.78 3.37 15.90
N LEU A 133 2.49 3.12 15.63
CA LEU A 133 2.03 2.42 14.45
C LEU A 133 1.23 3.36 13.57
N VAL A 134 1.65 3.49 12.31
CA VAL A 134 0.92 4.20 11.27
C VAL A 134 0.22 3.19 10.38
N VAL A 135 -1.11 3.27 10.28
CA VAL A 135 -1.94 2.36 9.49
C VAL A 135 -2.46 3.08 8.24
N HIS A 136 -1.89 2.74 7.09
CA HIS A 136 -2.27 3.24 5.78
C HIS A 136 -2.97 2.17 4.95
N ALA A 137 -4.30 2.10 5.08
CA ALA A 137 -5.11 1.04 4.48
C ALA A 137 -6.45 1.57 3.98
N TYR A 138 -7.21 0.70 3.30
CA TYR A 138 -8.63 0.94 3.03
C TYR A 138 -9.47 0.70 4.30
N ALA A 139 -10.66 1.30 4.36
CA ALA A 139 -11.50 1.29 5.57
C ALA A 139 -11.80 -0.13 6.10
N GLY A 140 -12.07 -1.10 5.19
CA GLY A 140 -12.34 -2.48 5.59
C GLY A 140 -11.13 -3.17 6.22
N SER A 141 -9.99 -3.19 5.52
CA SER A 141 -8.76 -3.81 6.02
C SER A 141 -8.21 -3.08 7.25
N GLY A 142 -8.28 -1.75 7.28
CA GLY A 142 -7.86 -0.93 8.42
C GLY A 142 -8.69 -1.22 9.67
N GLN A 143 -10.02 -1.37 9.53
CA GLN A 143 -10.88 -1.81 10.63
C GLN A 143 -10.46 -3.20 11.14
N MET A 144 -10.22 -4.15 10.24
CA MET A 144 -9.80 -5.51 10.64
C MET A 144 -8.45 -5.51 11.37
N VAL A 145 -7.49 -4.65 10.96
CA VAL A 145 -6.22 -4.47 11.67
C VAL A 145 -6.44 -4.04 13.12
N LEU A 146 -7.33 -3.07 13.37
CA LEU A 146 -7.60 -2.59 14.74
C LEU A 146 -8.35 -3.63 15.58
N GLU A 147 -9.26 -4.40 14.99
CA GLU A 147 -9.95 -5.50 15.68
C GLU A 147 -8.98 -6.63 16.06
N VAL A 148 -8.06 -7.00 15.17
CA VAL A 148 -7.03 -8.00 15.48
C VAL A 148 -6.03 -7.45 16.50
N ALA A 149 -5.65 -6.17 16.41
CA ALA A 149 -4.81 -5.53 17.41
C ALA A 149 -5.45 -5.55 18.79
N GLN A 150 -6.76 -5.31 18.90
CA GLN A 150 -7.50 -5.41 20.15
C GLN A 150 -7.48 -6.85 20.68
N TYR A 151 -7.74 -7.84 19.81
CA TYR A 151 -7.68 -9.26 20.15
C TYR A 151 -6.31 -9.69 20.68
N LEU A 152 -5.23 -9.15 20.13
CA LEU A 152 -3.85 -9.41 20.57
C LEU A 152 -3.41 -8.54 21.77
N GLY A 153 -4.29 -7.70 22.32
CA GLY A 153 -3.96 -6.79 23.43
C GLY A 153 -3.05 -5.62 23.05
N MET A 154 -2.89 -5.34 21.76
CA MET A 154 -2.04 -4.27 21.23
C MET A 154 -2.75 -2.90 21.19
N MET A 155 -3.99 -2.80 21.66
CA MET A 155 -4.71 -1.53 21.87
C MET A 155 -4.54 -0.97 23.29
N GLY A 156 -3.80 -1.67 24.15
CA GLY A 156 -3.58 -1.28 25.54
C GLY A 156 -2.50 -0.21 25.74
N SER A 157 -2.23 0.11 27.00
CA SER A 157 -1.17 1.06 27.39
C SER A 157 0.19 0.60 26.84
N GLY A 158 0.87 1.49 26.12
CA GLY A 158 2.16 1.22 25.52
C GLY A 158 2.17 1.32 24.01
N TYR A 159 0.99 1.27 23.35
CA TYR A 159 0.86 1.43 21.91
C TYR A 159 0.22 2.76 21.53
N VAL A 160 0.68 3.35 20.42
CA VAL A 160 0.05 4.48 19.77
C VAL A 160 -0.31 4.09 18.36
N TRP A 161 -1.58 4.27 18.00
CA TRP A 161 -2.09 3.98 16.67
C TRP A 161 -2.46 5.28 15.96
N ILE A 162 -1.94 5.46 14.75
CA ILE A 162 -2.22 6.57 13.87
C ILE A 162 -2.80 6.01 12.58
N ALA A 163 -4.11 6.09 12.42
CA ALA A 163 -4.78 5.72 11.19
C ALA A 163 -4.77 6.90 10.21
N THR A 164 -4.47 6.64 8.95
CA THR A 164 -4.77 7.60 7.87
C THR A 164 -6.29 7.85 7.77
N GLN A 165 -6.72 8.74 6.88
CA GLN A 165 -8.09 9.25 6.82
C GLN A 165 -9.20 8.21 6.57
N TRP A 166 -8.85 6.96 6.29
CA TRP A 166 -9.84 5.88 6.19
C TRP A 166 -10.67 5.74 7.48
N LEU A 167 -10.08 6.01 8.65
CA LEU A 167 -10.76 5.85 9.92
C LEU A 167 -11.80 6.96 10.14
N SER A 168 -11.44 8.22 9.88
CA SER A 168 -12.43 9.31 9.93
C SER A 168 -13.53 9.14 8.89
N THR A 169 -13.19 8.63 7.70
CA THR A 169 -14.17 8.27 6.65
C THR A 169 -15.15 7.21 7.14
N LEU A 170 -14.66 6.15 7.81
CA LEU A 170 -15.50 5.09 8.38
C LEU A 170 -16.43 5.65 9.46
N ILE A 171 -15.89 6.45 10.39
CA ILE A 171 -16.66 7.05 11.48
C ILE A 171 -17.75 7.98 10.93
N ASP A 172 -17.42 8.89 10.00
CA ASP A 172 -18.38 9.84 9.45
C ASP A 172 -19.48 9.14 8.62
N THR A 173 -19.13 8.04 7.92
CA THR A 173 -20.10 7.28 7.09
C THR A 173 -21.05 6.43 7.95
N SER A 174 -20.57 5.88 9.06
CA SER A 174 -21.32 4.92 9.86
C SER A 174 -21.72 5.45 11.23
N SER A 175 -21.72 6.77 11.42
CA SER A 175 -22.09 7.41 12.69
C SER A 175 -23.60 7.30 12.99
N PRO A 176 -24.00 6.94 14.22
CA PRO A 176 -23.15 6.48 15.32
C PRO A 176 -22.66 5.03 15.10
N LEU A 177 -21.38 4.79 15.32
CA LEU A 177 -20.80 3.45 15.22
C LEU A 177 -21.27 2.56 16.39
N PRO A 178 -21.46 1.24 16.19
CA PRO A 178 -21.69 0.30 17.27
C PRO A 178 -20.56 0.33 18.30
N GLN A 179 -20.89 0.20 19.59
CA GLN A 179 -19.92 0.30 20.69
C GLN A 179 -18.76 -0.71 20.54
N GLU A 180 -19.05 -1.94 20.11
CA GLU A 180 -18.03 -2.97 19.86
C GLU A 180 -16.94 -2.51 18.87
N LYS A 181 -17.34 -1.79 17.80
CA LYS A 181 -16.39 -1.22 16.84
C LYS A 181 -15.63 -0.03 17.41
N LEU A 182 -16.26 0.76 18.29
CA LEU A 182 -15.60 1.89 18.94
C LEU A 182 -14.58 1.44 19.98
N ASP A 183 -14.83 0.31 20.66
CA ASP A 183 -13.95 -0.25 21.67
C ASP A 183 -12.60 -0.68 21.07
N SER A 184 -12.60 -1.18 19.83
CA SER A 184 -11.37 -1.55 19.10
C SER A 184 -10.59 -0.35 18.56
N MET A 185 -11.12 0.87 18.68
CA MET A 185 -10.53 2.09 18.10
C MET A 185 -10.23 3.17 19.15
N GLN A 186 -10.40 2.87 20.45
CA GLN A 186 -10.13 3.84 21.52
C GLN A 186 -8.66 4.29 21.52
N GLY A 187 -8.44 5.60 21.60
CA GLY A 187 -7.13 6.22 21.62
C GLY A 187 -6.43 6.31 20.26
N VAL A 188 -7.06 5.86 19.17
CA VAL A 188 -6.47 5.94 17.83
C VAL A 188 -6.52 7.40 17.34
N LEU A 189 -5.37 7.89 16.90
CA LEU A 189 -5.27 9.17 16.21
C LEU A 189 -5.63 8.97 14.74
N THR A 190 -6.36 9.92 14.16
CA THR A 190 -6.60 9.93 12.72
C THR A 190 -6.67 11.34 12.15
N LEU A 191 -6.62 11.43 10.84
CA LEU A 191 -6.75 12.68 10.11
C LEU A 191 -8.10 12.72 9.39
N ARG A 192 -8.66 13.92 9.28
CA ARG A 192 -9.81 14.19 8.42
C ARG A 192 -9.50 15.38 7.54
N MET A 193 -9.76 15.27 6.23
CA MET A 193 -9.59 16.41 5.33
C MET A 193 -10.40 17.61 5.85
N TYR A 194 -9.75 18.75 6.03
CA TYR A 194 -10.39 19.91 6.61
C TYR A 194 -11.40 20.49 5.61
N THR A 195 -12.61 20.77 6.09
CA THR A 195 -13.64 21.51 5.34
C THR A 195 -14.18 22.63 6.23
N PRO A 196 -14.20 23.90 5.78
CA PRO A 196 -14.69 25.00 6.60
C PRO A 196 -16.12 24.79 7.09
N ASN A 197 -16.46 25.34 8.26
CA ASN A 197 -17.84 25.31 8.77
C ASN A 197 -18.68 26.42 8.12
N SER A 198 -18.99 26.25 6.84
CA SER A 198 -19.77 27.21 6.06
C SER A 198 -21.28 27.00 6.18
N GLU A 199 -22.05 28.05 5.91
CA GLU A 199 -23.51 27.96 5.83
C GLU A 199 -23.95 27.03 4.69
N LEU A 200 -23.23 27.05 3.56
CA LEU A 200 -23.46 26.15 2.42
C LEU A 200 -23.35 24.68 2.86
N LYS A 201 -22.28 24.33 3.59
CA LYS A 201 -22.09 22.98 4.12
C LYS A 201 -23.22 22.57 5.06
N ARG A 202 -23.61 23.44 6.01
CA ARG A 202 -24.71 23.14 6.95
C ARG A 202 -26.04 22.92 6.24
N LYS A 203 -26.39 23.75 5.25
CA LYS A 203 -27.59 23.58 4.43
C LYS A 203 -27.56 22.28 3.63
N PHE A 204 -26.41 21.95 3.04
CA PHE A 204 -26.23 20.69 2.32
C PHE A 204 -26.41 19.48 3.23
N VAL A 205 -25.74 19.45 4.38
CA VAL A 205 -25.83 18.35 5.36
C VAL A 205 -27.27 18.15 5.84
N SER A 206 -27.99 19.25 6.15
CA SER A 206 -29.40 19.19 6.55
C SER A 206 -30.31 18.68 5.41
N ARG A 207 -30.06 19.09 4.17
CA ARG A 207 -30.78 18.57 3.00
C ARG A 207 -30.48 17.09 2.77
N TRP A 208 -29.21 16.69 2.88
CA TRP A 208 -28.77 15.31 2.72
C TRP A 208 -29.43 14.40 3.74
N SER A 209 -29.38 14.77 5.03
CA SER A 209 -30.04 14.00 6.09
C SER A 209 -31.53 13.83 5.80
N ASN A 210 -32.24 14.89 5.41
CA ASN A 210 -33.67 14.80 5.10
C ASN A 210 -33.97 13.86 3.91
N LEU A 211 -33.10 13.81 2.90
CA LEU A 211 -33.24 12.94 1.74
C LEU A 211 -32.95 11.46 2.08
N THR A 212 -32.01 11.20 2.98
CA THR A 212 -31.53 9.85 3.27
C THR A 212 -32.17 9.22 4.51
N SER A 213 -32.87 9.99 5.34
CA SER A 213 -33.50 9.53 6.60
C SER A 213 -34.57 8.44 6.43
N GLY A 214 -35.11 8.21 5.22
CA GLY A 214 -36.37 7.47 5.06
C GLY A 214 -36.43 6.39 4.00
N LYS A 215 -35.34 5.92 3.37
CA LYS A 215 -35.47 5.18 2.10
C LYS A 215 -34.51 4.01 1.80
N THR A 216 -33.89 3.35 2.78
CA THR A 216 -33.18 2.09 2.47
C THR A 216 -33.38 0.99 3.50
N VAL A 217 -33.31 -0.26 3.04
CA VAL A 217 -33.30 -1.50 3.86
C VAL A 217 -32.14 -1.49 4.88
N ASN A 218 -31.11 -0.68 4.65
CA ASN A 218 -29.86 -0.63 5.42
C ASN A 218 -29.71 0.65 6.27
N GLY A 219 -30.78 1.44 6.45
CA GLY A 219 -30.75 2.69 7.22
C GLY A 219 -30.34 3.93 6.39
N PRO A 220 -30.02 5.05 7.04
CA PRO A 220 -29.66 6.28 6.35
C PRO A 220 -28.29 6.18 5.65
N ILE A 221 -28.18 6.76 4.45
CA ILE A 221 -26.90 6.85 3.74
C ILE A 221 -26.03 7.92 4.41
N GLY A 222 -24.92 7.47 5.00
CA GLY A 222 -23.95 8.32 5.66
C GLY A 222 -23.27 9.33 4.73
N LEU A 223 -22.73 10.40 5.32
CA LEU A 223 -22.03 11.46 4.60
C LEU A 223 -20.66 11.66 5.23
N ASN A 224 -19.62 11.47 4.42
CA ASN A 224 -18.23 11.70 4.79
C ASN A 224 -17.62 12.81 3.92
N THR A 225 -16.34 13.11 4.16
CA THR A 225 -15.66 14.20 3.46
C THR A 225 -15.51 13.96 1.95
N TYR A 226 -15.34 12.71 1.49
CA TYR A 226 -15.34 12.39 0.06
C TYR A 226 -16.68 12.70 -0.61
N GLY A 227 -17.80 12.53 0.11
CA GLY A 227 -19.12 12.92 -0.40
C GLY A 227 -19.24 14.43 -0.63
N LEU A 228 -18.60 15.24 0.20
CA LEU A 228 -18.53 16.70 0.01
C LEU A 228 -17.67 17.06 -1.20
N TYR A 229 -16.48 16.43 -1.34
CA TYR A 229 -15.62 16.64 -2.52
C TYR A 229 -16.32 16.19 -3.80
N ALA A 230 -17.01 15.04 -3.81
CA ALA A 230 -17.75 14.57 -4.98
C ALA A 230 -18.82 15.59 -5.43
N TYR A 231 -19.55 16.18 -4.49
CA TYR A 231 -20.52 17.23 -4.79
C TYR A 231 -19.86 18.45 -5.44
N ASP A 232 -18.76 18.91 -4.85
CA ASP A 232 -18.01 20.06 -5.35
C ASP A 232 -17.36 19.79 -6.71
N THR A 233 -16.84 18.58 -6.96
CA THR A 233 -16.27 18.16 -8.25
C THR A 233 -17.29 18.27 -9.38
N VAL A 234 -18.54 17.87 -9.13
CA VAL A 234 -19.62 17.97 -10.13
C VAL A 234 -19.96 19.44 -10.43
N TRP A 235 -20.11 20.26 -9.40
CA TRP A 235 -20.40 21.69 -9.59
C TRP A 235 -19.26 22.44 -10.26
N MET A 236 -18.02 22.14 -9.87
CA MET A 236 -16.83 22.69 -10.47
C MET A 236 -16.74 22.32 -11.96
N LEU A 237 -17.00 21.06 -12.32
CA LEU A 237 -17.04 20.65 -13.72
C LEU A 237 -18.15 21.38 -14.49
N ALA A 238 -19.33 21.57 -13.89
CA ALA A 238 -20.42 22.32 -14.53
C ALA A 238 -20.02 23.79 -14.82
N HIS A 239 -19.38 24.46 -13.86
CA HIS A 239 -18.84 25.80 -14.08
C HIS A 239 -17.74 25.85 -15.15
N ALA A 240 -16.88 24.83 -15.20
CA ALA A 240 -15.85 24.72 -16.22
C ALA A 240 -16.42 24.52 -17.62
N ILE A 241 -17.50 23.72 -17.75
CA ILE A 241 -18.21 23.51 -19.03
C ILE A 241 -18.90 24.79 -19.48
N ASP A 242 -19.52 25.55 -18.57
CA ASP A 242 -20.09 26.86 -18.89
C ASP A 242 -19.02 27.83 -19.40
N ALA A 243 -17.88 27.92 -18.70
CA ALA A 243 -16.73 28.72 -19.12
C ALA A 243 -16.16 28.28 -20.48
N PHE A 244 -16.08 26.96 -20.72
CA PHE A 244 -15.66 26.38 -22.00
C PHE A 244 -16.53 26.87 -23.17
N PHE A 245 -17.86 26.84 -23.03
CA PHE A 245 -18.74 27.32 -24.09
C PHE A 245 -18.68 28.84 -24.26
N ASN A 246 -18.56 29.60 -23.16
CA ASN A 246 -18.42 31.05 -23.20
C ASN A 246 -17.12 31.51 -23.91
N GLN A 247 -16.08 30.68 -23.90
CA GLN A 247 -14.83 30.91 -24.63
C GLN A 247 -14.89 30.46 -26.11
N GLY A 248 -16.04 29.99 -26.58
CA GLY A 248 -16.22 29.50 -27.95
C GLY A 248 -15.81 28.04 -28.16
N GLY A 249 -15.61 27.28 -27.08
CA GLY A 249 -15.32 25.86 -27.14
C GLY A 249 -16.43 25.08 -27.87
N LYS A 250 -16.02 24.12 -28.70
CA LYS A 250 -16.92 23.27 -29.49
C LYS A 250 -16.73 21.82 -29.09
N ILE A 251 -17.83 21.10 -28.91
CA ILE A 251 -17.77 19.66 -28.72
C ILE A 251 -17.62 19.01 -30.09
N SER A 252 -16.43 18.51 -30.38
CA SER A 252 -16.12 17.71 -31.57
C SER A 252 -15.17 16.59 -31.22
N PHE A 253 -15.24 15.53 -32.01
CA PHE A 253 -14.47 14.32 -31.80
C PHE A 253 -13.82 13.87 -33.10
N SER A 254 -12.59 13.39 -32.99
CA SER A 254 -11.84 12.81 -34.10
C SER A 254 -11.45 11.37 -33.82
N ASN A 255 -11.34 10.58 -34.88
CA ASN A 255 -10.85 9.20 -34.77
C ASN A 255 -9.32 9.21 -34.68
N ASP A 256 -8.76 8.41 -33.77
CA ASP A 256 -7.33 8.12 -33.79
C ASP A 256 -7.04 6.89 -34.65
N SER A 257 -6.23 7.05 -35.68
CA SER A 257 -5.78 5.93 -36.51
C SER A 257 -5.01 4.87 -35.72
N LYS A 258 -4.33 5.25 -34.63
CA LYS A 258 -3.58 4.31 -33.77
C LYS A 258 -4.49 3.36 -33.01
N LEU A 259 -5.70 3.78 -32.67
CA LEU A 259 -6.68 2.94 -31.98
C LEU A 259 -7.24 1.83 -32.90
N ASN A 260 -7.17 2.02 -34.23
CA ASN A 260 -7.59 1.01 -35.19
C ASN A 260 -6.63 -0.18 -35.31
N GLU A 261 -5.40 -0.07 -34.82
CA GLU A 261 -4.43 -1.20 -34.78
C GLU A 261 -4.83 -2.28 -33.76
N GLN A 262 -5.72 -1.95 -32.82
CA GLN A 262 -6.26 -2.85 -31.79
C GLN A 262 -7.59 -3.51 -32.18
N ARG A 263 -7.99 -3.42 -33.46
CA ARG A 263 -9.25 -3.99 -33.97
C ARG A 263 -9.39 -5.47 -33.62
N GLY A 264 -10.50 -5.82 -32.96
CA GLY A 264 -10.83 -7.19 -32.56
C GLY A 264 -10.41 -7.58 -31.13
N GLY A 265 -9.84 -6.66 -30.36
CA GLY A 265 -9.62 -6.83 -28.92
C GLY A 265 -10.93 -6.75 -28.11
N SER A 266 -10.96 -7.34 -26.91
CA SER A 266 -12.16 -7.40 -26.05
C SER A 266 -12.59 -6.03 -25.48
N LEU A 267 -11.73 -5.01 -25.54
CA LEU A 267 -11.95 -3.69 -24.94
C LEU A 267 -12.55 -2.65 -25.90
N HIS A 268 -12.76 -2.98 -27.17
CA HIS A 268 -13.34 -2.10 -28.21
C HIS A 268 -12.72 -0.69 -28.24
N LEU A 269 -11.38 -0.62 -28.12
CA LEU A 269 -10.64 0.66 -28.11
C LEU A 269 -10.74 1.40 -29.46
N ASP A 270 -10.99 0.67 -30.54
CA ASP A 270 -11.20 1.20 -31.89
C ASP A 270 -12.51 1.99 -32.04
N ALA A 271 -13.44 1.86 -31.08
CA ALA A 271 -14.66 2.66 -31.03
C ALA A 271 -14.50 3.98 -30.25
N MET A 272 -13.32 4.24 -29.66
CA MET A 272 -13.08 5.46 -28.88
C MET A 272 -12.67 6.62 -29.78
N SER A 273 -13.09 7.83 -29.39
CA SER A 273 -12.83 9.07 -30.11
C SER A 273 -12.01 10.04 -29.24
N ILE A 274 -11.09 10.78 -29.87
CA ILE A 274 -10.33 11.85 -29.23
C ILE A 274 -11.25 13.06 -29.09
N PHE A 275 -11.27 13.67 -27.91
CA PHE A 275 -11.93 14.95 -27.70
C PHE A 275 -11.01 16.08 -28.19
N ASP A 276 -11.35 16.70 -29.32
CA ASP A 276 -10.48 17.66 -30.01
C ASP A 276 -10.12 18.87 -29.12
N GLU A 277 -11.12 19.40 -28.43
CA GLU A 277 -11.02 20.58 -27.56
C GLU A 277 -10.76 20.20 -26.08
N GLY A 278 -10.24 19.00 -25.83
CA GLY A 278 -9.93 18.51 -24.49
C GLY A 278 -8.97 19.38 -23.70
N ASN A 279 -7.98 19.97 -24.36
CA ASN A 279 -7.04 20.92 -23.73
C ASN A 279 -7.74 22.22 -23.30
N LEU A 280 -8.69 22.71 -24.11
CA LEU A 280 -9.46 23.91 -23.77
C LEU A 280 -10.33 23.63 -22.54
N LEU A 281 -11.04 22.50 -22.50
CA LEU A 281 -11.83 22.13 -21.33
C LEU A 281 -10.95 21.92 -20.08
N LEU A 282 -9.79 21.28 -20.22
CA LEU A 282 -8.81 21.15 -19.13
C LEU A 282 -8.40 22.54 -18.60
N SER A 283 -8.11 23.49 -19.49
CA SER A 283 -7.77 24.85 -19.08
C SER A 283 -8.93 25.56 -18.37
N SER A 284 -10.17 25.37 -18.85
CA SER A 284 -11.37 25.89 -18.19
C SER A 284 -11.56 25.32 -16.79
N ILE A 285 -11.29 24.02 -16.59
CA ILE A 285 -11.34 23.37 -15.27
C ILE A 285 -10.31 23.98 -14.31
N LEU A 286 -9.06 24.15 -14.76
CA LEU A 286 -7.98 24.66 -13.91
C LEU A 286 -8.13 26.15 -13.56
N GLN A 287 -8.90 26.89 -14.37
CA GLN A 287 -9.22 28.30 -14.14
C GLN A 287 -10.47 28.53 -13.29
N VAL A 288 -11.20 27.47 -12.90
CA VAL A 288 -12.35 27.61 -12.00
C VAL A 288 -11.88 28.24 -10.69
N ASN A 289 -12.60 29.30 -10.29
CA ASN A 289 -12.44 29.95 -9.00
C ASN A 289 -13.84 30.10 -8.39
N MET A 290 -14.19 29.16 -7.52
CA MET A 290 -15.49 29.12 -6.86
C MET A 290 -15.35 28.77 -5.39
N THR A 291 -16.41 28.91 -4.62
CA THR A 291 -16.48 28.41 -3.24
C THR A 291 -17.56 27.35 -3.15
N GLY A 292 -17.16 26.12 -2.84
CA GLY A 292 -18.04 24.96 -2.67
C GLY A 292 -18.31 24.64 -1.20
N LEU A 293 -18.78 23.42 -0.94
CA LEU A 293 -18.99 22.88 0.41
C LEU A 293 -17.68 22.69 1.17
N THR A 294 -16.61 22.37 0.45
CA THR A 294 -15.26 22.09 0.98
C THR A 294 -14.39 23.33 1.14
N GLY A 295 -14.91 24.52 0.75
CA GLY A 295 -14.21 25.79 0.83
C GLY A 295 -13.92 26.40 -0.56
N PRO A 296 -12.97 27.34 -0.67
CA PRO A 296 -12.51 27.85 -1.96
C PRO A 296 -11.85 26.75 -2.80
N ILE A 297 -12.23 26.64 -4.06
CA ILE A 297 -11.77 25.62 -5.02
C ILE A 297 -10.96 26.30 -6.11
N ASN A 298 -9.64 26.19 -5.98
CA ASN A 298 -8.65 26.67 -6.95
C ASN A 298 -7.56 25.59 -7.08
N PHE A 299 -6.85 25.58 -8.21
CA PHE A 299 -5.79 24.61 -8.48
C PHE A 299 -4.38 25.21 -8.45
N THR A 300 -3.43 24.40 -7.98
CA THR A 300 -2.00 24.62 -8.16
C THR A 300 -1.54 24.15 -9.55
N SER A 301 -0.29 24.48 -9.91
CA SER A 301 0.29 24.10 -11.22
C SER A 301 0.41 22.58 -11.45
N ASP A 302 0.39 21.78 -10.38
CA ASP A 302 0.37 20.31 -10.41
C ASP A 302 -1.05 19.73 -10.49
N ARG A 303 -2.08 20.57 -10.70
CA ARG A 303 -3.50 20.17 -10.84
C ARG A 303 -4.08 19.54 -9.57
N SER A 304 -3.56 19.96 -8.41
CA SER A 304 -4.08 19.65 -7.08
C SER A 304 -4.84 20.84 -6.50
N LEU A 305 -5.70 20.61 -5.50
CA LEU A 305 -6.37 21.69 -4.78
C LEU A 305 -5.37 22.55 -4.01
N PHE A 306 -5.62 23.86 -3.99
CA PHE A 306 -4.87 24.82 -3.19
C PHE A 306 -5.12 24.60 -1.68
N HIS A 307 -4.16 25.01 -0.84
CA HIS A 307 -4.29 25.00 0.63
C HIS A 307 -4.67 23.64 1.26
N PRO A 308 -3.82 22.60 1.11
CA PRO A 308 -4.07 21.32 1.75
C PRO A 308 -4.06 21.44 3.28
N ALA A 309 -5.10 20.89 3.90
CA ALA A 309 -5.27 20.93 5.35
C ALA A 309 -6.08 19.73 5.89
N PHE A 310 -5.77 19.38 7.13
CA PHE A 310 -6.37 18.26 7.85
C PHE A 310 -6.75 18.67 9.28
N GLU A 311 -7.79 18.07 9.81
CA GLU A 311 -8.07 18.01 11.24
C GLU A 311 -7.34 16.81 11.82
N VAL A 312 -6.79 16.97 13.02
CA VAL A 312 -6.21 15.89 13.81
C VAL A 312 -7.24 15.47 14.83
N LEU A 313 -7.66 14.21 14.78
CA LEU A 313 -8.72 13.65 15.61
C LEU A 313 -8.14 12.56 16.53
N ASN A 314 -8.69 12.47 17.73
CA ASN A 314 -8.47 11.36 18.65
C ASN A 314 -9.80 10.64 18.90
N VAL A 315 -9.86 9.34 18.62
CA VAL A 315 -11.06 8.52 18.86
C VAL A 315 -11.17 8.22 20.35
N ILE A 316 -12.23 8.70 20.99
CA ILE A 316 -12.42 8.54 22.43
C ILE A 316 -13.91 8.52 22.80
N GLY A 317 -14.25 7.64 23.74
CA GLY A 317 -15.63 7.46 24.20
C GLY A 317 -16.52 6.96 23.07
N THR A 318 -17.62 7.67 22.80
CA THR A 318 -18.61 7.29 21.78
C THR A 318 -18.34 7.91 20.39
N GLY A 319 -17.18 8.57 20.20
CA GLY A 319 -16.88 9.24 18.94
C GLY A 319 -15.42 9.68 18.88
N TYR A 320 -15.21 10.95 18.55
CA TYR A 320 -13.88 11.54 18.44
C TYR A 320 -13.84 12.95 19.01
N ARG A 321 -12.63 13.37 19.37
CA ARG A 321 -12.29 14.73 19.75
C ARG A 321 -11.32 15.31 18.73
N ASN A 322 -11.64 16.48 18.19
CA ASN A 322 -10.66 17.26 17.43
C ASN A 322 -9.61 17.83 18.40
N ILE A 323 -8.36 17.48 18.18
CA ILE A 323 -7.21 17.94 18.98
C ILE A 323 -6.41 19.05 18.29
N GLY A 324 -6.75 19.39 17.06
CA GLY A 324 -6.19 20.51 16.31
C GLY A 324 -6.26 20.28 14.81
N TYR A 325 -5.44 21.02 14.09
CA TYR A 325 -5.40 21.09 12.64
C TYR A 325 -3.96 21.05 12.17
N TRP A 326 -3.80 20.68 10.91
CA TRP A 326 -2.57 20.83 10.16
C TRP A 326 -2.88 21.52 8.85
N SER A 327 -2.00 22.43 8.41
CA SER A 327 -2.00 22.91 7.03
C SER A 327 -0.57 23.08 6.54
N ASN A 328 -0.36 23.06 5.23
CA ASN A 328 0.97 23.31 4.68
C ASN A 328 1.50 24.73 4.98
N SER A 329 0.62 25.68 5.32
CA SER A 329 0.97 27.06 5.65
C SER A 329 1.36 27.27 7.12
N SER A 330 0.68 26.60 8.05
CA SER A 330 0.80 26.80 9.51
C SER A 330 1.52 25.66 10.23
N GLY A 331 1.63 24.49 9.60
CA GLY A 331 1.90 23.24 10.34
C GLY A 331 0.75 22.95 11.32
N LEU A 332 1.08 22.28 12.43
CA LEU A 332 0.13 21.99 13.51
C LEU A 332 -0.40 23.25 14.21
N SER A 333 -1.70 23.31 14.48
CA SER A 333 -2.36 24.47 15.10
C SER A 333 -3.66 24.07 15.78
N VAL A 334 -4.02 24.72 16.89
CA VAL A 334 -5.38 24.63 17.49
C VAL A 334 -6.39 25.56 16.81
N VAL A 335 -5.90 26.47 15.99
CA VAL A 335 -6.69 27.45 15.24
C VAL A 335 -6.99 26.89 13.84
N PRO A 336 -8.25 26.94 13.37
CA PRO A 336 -8.65 26.48 12.06
C PRO A 336 -7.85 27.11 10.89
N PRO A 337 -7.50 26.34 9.84
CA PRO A 337 -6.66 26.81 8.74
C PRO A 337 -7.19 28.02 7.96
N ASP A 338 -8.50 28.10 7.76
CA ASP A 338 -9.17 29.20 7.03
C ASP A 338 -8.91 30.58 7.65
N THR A 339 -8.79 30.66 8.98
CA THR A 339 -8.45 31.90 9.68
C THR A 339 -6.97 32.29 9.54
N LEU A 340 -6.10 31.35 9.17
CA LEU A 340 -4.66 31.53 9.11
C LEU A 340 -4.16 31.84 7.69
N TYR A 341 -4.91 31.48 6.65
CA TYR A 341 -4.53 31.77 5.26
C TYR A 341 -4.42 33.26 4.92
N THR A 342 -5.03 34.14 5.72
CA THR A 342 -4.90 35.60 5.58
C THR A 342 -3.63 36.17 6.21
N LYS A 343 -2.87 35.35 6.95
CA LYS A 343 -1.64 35.72 7.63
C LYS A 343 -0.42 35.16 6.90
N PRO A 344 0.77 35.75 7.10
CA PRO A 344 2.00 35.16 6.59
C PRO A 344 2.18 33.73 7.12
N PRO A 345 2.62 32.77 6.28
CA PRO A 345 2.89 31.40 6.71
C PRO A 345 3.85 31.37 7.90
N ASN A 346 3.48 30.64 8.95
CA ASN A 346 4.31 30.50 10.15
C ASN A 346 4.32 29.04 10.61
N ARG A 347 5.45 28.36 10.40
CA ARG A 347 5.67 26.96 10.79
C ARG A 347 6.70 26.82 11.92
N SER A 348 6.91 27.88 12.71
CA SER A 348 7.83 27.84 13.86
C SER A 348 7.38 26.77 14.86
N SER A 349 8.32 26.06 15.48
CA SER A 349 7.97 25.06 16.53
C SER A 349 7.20 25.70 17.69
N SER A 350 7.49 26.96 18.03
CA SER A 350 6.77 27.72 19.07
C SER A 350 5.30 28.01 18.76
N SER A 351 4.92 28.05 17.48
CA SER A 351 3.53 28.25 17.06
C SER A 351 2.76 26.94 16.91
N GLN A 352 3.46 25.80 16.85
CA GLN A 352 2.83 24.49 16.71
C GLN A 352 2.20 24.04 18.03
N ARG A 353 0.90 23.75 17.99
CA ARG A 353 0.13 23.36 19.17
C ARG A 353 -1.00 22.41 18.80
N LEU A 354 -1.18 21.38 19.62
CA LEU A 354 -2.35 20.51 19.66
C LEU A 354 -2.89 20.49 21.09
N TYR A 355 -4.19 20.24 21.24
CA TYR A 355 -4.77 19.84 22.52
C TYR A 355 -4.30 18.44 22.90
N ASP A 356 -4.24 18.17 24.20
CA ASP A 356 -3.78 16.89 24.72
C ASP A 356 -4.64 15.73 24.18
N ALA A 357 -3.98 14.82 23.45
CA ALA A 357 -4.56 13.55 23.02
C ALA A 357 -4.37 12.44 24.07
N PHE A 358 -3.26 12.50 24.79
CA PHE A 358 -2.89 11.56 25.84
C PHE A 358 -2.97 12.25 27.21
N PRO A 359 -3.19 11.51 28.31
CA PRO A 359 -3.12 12.08 29.66
C PRO A 359 -1.79 12.82 29.87
N ARG A 360 -1.83 13.94 30.60
CA ARG A 360 -0.63 14.64 31.07
C ARG A 360 0.23 13.63 31.84
N ASP A 361 1.51 13.50 31.50
CA ASP A 361 2.46 12.49 32.01
C ASP A 361 2.30 11.06 31.47
N SER A 362 1.52 10.87 30.39
CA SER A 362 1.53 9.60 29.66
C SER A 362 2.94 9.31 29.15
N PRO A 363 3.52 8.12 29.43
CA PRO A 363 4.86 7.78 28.95
C PRO A 363 4.92 7.72 27.42
N LEU A 364 3.75 7.69 26.75
CA LEU A 364 3.59 7.77 25.30
C LEU A 364 3.73 9.18 24.73
N ALA A 365 3.61 10.25 25.53
CA ALA A 365 3.56 11.62 25.01
C ALA A 365 4.95 12.23 24.75
N VAL A 366 5.99 11.82 25.49
CA VAL A 366 7.36 12.38 25.37
C VAL A 366 8.48 11.38 25.71
N ASP A 367 8.23 10.36 26.55
CA ASP A 367 9.34 9.64 27.18
C ASP A 367 9.68 8.26 26.60
N PHE A 368 8.79 7.55 25.90
CA PHE A 368 9.10 6.16 25.52
C PHE A 368 10.22 6.04 24.48
N SER A 369 10.18 6.80 23.38
CA SER A 369 11.23 6.75 22.35
C SER A 369 12.55 7.34 22.84
N THR A 370 12.50 8.41 23.64
CA THR A 370 13.69 9.05 24.22
C THR A 370 14.32 8.19 25.31
N ALA A 371 13.52 7.56 26.16
CA ALA A 371 13.99 6.61 27.16
C ALA A 371 14.51 5.33 26.49
N ILE A 372 13.86 4.78 25.46
CA ILE A 372 14.37 3.62 24.72
C ILE A 372 15.70 3.94 24.03
N LEU A 373 15.81 5.10 23.35
CA LEU A 373 17.07 5.53 22.74
C LEU A 373 18.17 5.67 23.79
N LYS A 374 17.87 6.29 24.94
CA LYS A 374 18.81 6.41 26.05
C LYS A 374 19.20 5.06 26.65
N LEU A 375 18.24 4.14 26.80
CA LEU A 375 18.47 2.79 27.31
C LEU A 375 19.24 1.91 26.32
N SER A 376 19.05 2.13 25.01
CA SER A 376 19.79 1.47 23.93
C SER A 376 21.23 1.98 23.88
N GLU A 377 21.43 3.30 23.95
CA GLU A 377 22.76 3.94 24.00
C GLU A 377 23.54 3.61 25.26
N THR A 378 22.89 3.43 26.42
CA THR A 378 23.56 3.01 27.67
C THR A 378 23.73 1.49 27.79
N GLY A 379 23.16 0.69 26.88
CA GLY A 379 23.16 -0.77 26.96
C GLY A 379 22.25 -1.34 28.07
N ASP A 380 21.49 -0.50 28.78
CA ASP A 380 20.56 -0.92 29.82
C ASP A 380 19.33 -1.64 29.25
N LEU A 381 18.98 -1.40 27.98
CA LEU A 381 17.89 -2.11 27.29
C LEU A 381 18.17 -3.62 27.22
N GLN A 382 19.41 -3.99 26.89
CA GLN A 382 19.89 -5.37 26.92
C GLN A 382 19.80 -5.97 28.32
N ARG A 383 20.18 -5.18 29.34
CA ARG A 383 20.14 -5.61 30.75
C ARG A 383 18.70 -5.78 31.27
N ILE A 384 17.76 -4.98 30.79
CA ILE A 384 16.32 -5.14 31.08
C ILE A 384 15.78 -6.39 30.38
N HIS A 385 16.14 -6.61 29.11
CA HIS A 385 15.79 -7.83 28.38
C HIS A 385 16.27 -9.09 29.12
N ASP A 386 17.54 -9.11 29.52
CA ASP A 386 18.13 -10.23 30.26
C ASP A 386 17.47 -10.43 31.65
N LYS A 387 17.15 -9.33 32.35
CA LYS A 387 16.67 -9.39 33.73
C LYS A 387 15.17 -9.65 33.85
N TRP A 388 14.36 -9.16 32.90
CA TRP A 388 12.90 -9.26 32.95
C TRP A 388 12.34 -10.32 32.00
N LEU A 389 12.92 -10.50 30.82
CA LEU A 389 12.39 -11.42 29.80
C LEU A 389 13.06 -12.79 29.82
N MET A 390 14.33 -12.90 30.25
CA MET A 390 14.97 -14.21 30.49
C MET A 390 14.80 -14.72 31.93
N GLY A 391 14.40 -13.88 32.88
CA GLY A 391 14.35 -14.20 34.31
C GLY A 391 13.12 -14.98 34.80
N SER A 392 12.08 -15.17 33.97
CA SER A 392 10.81 -15.77 34.39
C SER A 392 10.63 -17.26 34.02
N ALA A 393 11.65 -17.94 33.53
CA ALA A 393 11.59 -19.39 33.32
C ALA A 393 12.08 -20.17 34.55
N CYS A 394 11.14 -20.52 35.42
CA CYS A 394 11.14 -21.59 36.44
C CYS A 394 12.20 -21.60 37.56
N SER A 395 11.74 -21.28 38.77
CA SER A 395 12.29 -21.77 40.03
C SER A 395 11.88 -23.23 40.29
N SER A 396 12.78 -24.19 40.14
CA SER A 396 12.70 -25.47 40.87
C SER A 396 14.08 -26.09 41.07
N GLN A 397 14.23 -26.75 42.22
CA GLN A 397 15.47 -27.19 42.84
C GLN A 397 16.33 -28.11 41.95
N GLY A 398 17.60 -27.74 41.77
CA GLY A 398 18.75 -28.65 41.76
C GLY A 398 18.75 -29.83 40.78
N LYS A 399 19.25 -29.58 39.57
CA LYS A 399 20.28 -30.40 38.91
C LYS A 399 20.86 -29.61 37.75
N THR A 400 22.19 -29.54 37.69
CA THR A 400 22.96 -28.99 36.59
C THR A 400 22.54 -29.64 35.27
N LEU A 401 21.70 -28.97 34.48
CA LEU A 401 21.47 -29.31 33.09
C LEU A 401 21.37 -28.03 32.28
N ALA A 402 22.28 -27.96 31.33
CA ALA A 402 22.50 -26.88 30.41
C ALA A 402 21.40 -26.89 29.33
N VAL A 403 20.96 -25.68 28.98
CA VAL A 403 20.58 -25.22 27.62
C VAL A 403 19.19 -25.62 27.10
N ASP A 404 18.46 -24.61 26.61
CA ASP A 404 17.84 -24.67 25.27
C ASP A 404 17.68 -23.27 24.65
N GLN A 405 18.81 -22.70 24.24
CA GLN A 405 18.88 -21.87 23.04
C GLN A 405 19.90 -22.57 22.13
N LEU A 406 19.47 -23.01 20.95
CA LEU A 406 20.25 -23.80 20.00
C LEU A 406 21.49 -23.00 19.53
N GLN A 407 22.59 -23.12 20.28
CA GLN A 407 23.89 -22.64 19.85
C GLN A 407 24.41 -23.50 18.70
N LEU A 408 25.18 -22.88 17.79
CA LEU A 408 25.82 -23.50 16.62
C LEU A 408 26.57 -24.82 16.92
N LYS A 409 26.92 -25.05 18.20
CA LYS A 409 27.52 -26.29 18.69
C LYS A 409 26.60 -27.53 18.58
N SER A 410 25.28 -27.37 18.76
CA SER A 410 24.33 -28.49 18.68
C SER A 410 24.06 -28.96 17.25
N PHE A 411 24.36 -28.13 16.24
CA PHE A 411 24.23 -28.50 14.83
C PHE A 411 25.50 -29.11 14.23
N TRP A 412 26.58 -29.26 15.02
CA TRP A 412 27.83 -29.83 14.52
C TRP A 412 27.64 -31.25 13.97
N GLY A 413 26.79 -32.06 14.61
CA GLY A 413 26.44 -33.39 14.10
C GLY A 413 25.77 -33.36 12.72
N LEU A 414 24.88 -32.39 12.47
CA LEU A 414 24.22 -32.24 11.18
C LEU A 414 25.22 -31.80 10.09
N PHE A 415 26.12 -30.87 10.41
CA PHE A 415 27.19 -30.45 9.48
C PHE A 415 28.19 -31.59 9.20
N VAL A 416 28.52 -32.42 10.20
CA VAL A 416 29.40 -33.58 10.02
C VAL A 416 28.72 -34.65 9.17
N ILE A 417 27.44 -34.96 9.41
CA ILE A 417 26.69 -35.95 8.61
C ILE A 417 26.53 -35.46 7.18
N CYS A 418 26.15 -34.19 6.99
CA CYS A 418 26.00 -33.60 5.66
C CYS A 418 27.36 -33.52 4.93
N GLY A 419 28.42 -33.12 5.63
CA GLY A 419 29.79 -33.10 5.11
C GLY A 419 30.30 -34.50 4.72
N LEU A 420 30.08 -35.52 5.55
CA LEU A 420 30.43 -36.91 5.24
C LEU A 420 29.62 -37.45 4.07
N ALA A 421 28.32 -37.15 3.98
CA ALA A 421 27.48 -37.55 2.86
C ALA A 421 27.94 -36.89 1.56
N CYS A 422 28.29 -35.60 1.59
CA CYS A 422 28.85 -34.90 0.44
C CYS A 422 30.23 -35.45 0.04
N LEU A 423 31.10 -35.75 1.00
CA LEU A 423 32.41 -36.36 0.72
C LEU A 423 32.28 -37.78 0.16
N LEU A 424 31.37 -38.60 0.69
CA LEU A 424 31.07 -39.93 0.15
C LEU A 424 30.48 -39.85 -1.25
N ALA A 425 29.57 -38.90 -1.51
CA ALA A 425 29.00 -38.69 -2.83
C ALA A 425 30.08 -38.26 -3.84
N LEU A 426 30.96 -37.33 -3.46
CA LEU A 426 32.09 -36.91 -4.29
C LEU A 426 33.10 -38.05 -4.49
N PHE A 427 33.35 -38.87 -3.48
CA PHE A 427 34.26 -40.01 -3.57
C PHE A 427 33.69 -41.12 -4.46
N VAL A 428 32.40 -41.42 -4.36
CA VAL A 428 31.71 -42.35 -5.26
C VAL A 428 31.71 -41.80 -6.69
N TYR A 429 31.43 -40.51 -6.88
CA TYR A 429 31.51 -39.87 -8.19
C TYR A 429 32.92 -39.95 -8.77
N PHE A 430 33.95 -39.67 -7.96
CA PHE A 430 35.35 -39.80 -8.35
C PHE A 430 35.71 -41.25 -8.70
N MET A 431 35.29 -42.24 -7.90
CA MET A 431 35.53 -43.65 -8.20
C MET A 431 34.78 -44.13 -9.45
N LEU A 432 33.58 -43.61 -9.72
CA LEU A 432 32.87 -43.87 -10.96
C LEU A 432 33.59 -43.23 -12.16
N MET A 433 34.10 -42.02 -12.01
CA MET A 433 34.91 -41.35 -13.03
C MET A 433 36.22 -42.08 -13.28
N VAL A 434 36.92 -42.54 -12.24
CA VAL A 434 38.14 -43.35 -12.36
C VAL A 434 37.84 -44.73 -12.94
N ARG A 435 36.73 -45.40 -12.60
CA ARG A 435 36.32 -46.65 -13.26
C ARG A 435 35.97 -46.45 -14.72
N GLN A 436 35.28 -45.36 -15.07
CA GLN A 436 34.98 -45.05 -16.47
C GLN A 436 36.25 -44.73 -17.24
N PHE A 437 37.17 -43.97 -16.65
CA PHE A 437 38.48 -43.66 -17.21
C PHE A 437 39.32 -44.93 -17.37
N SER A 438 39.43 -45.79 -16.35
CA SER A 438 40.17 -47.05 -16.43
C SER A 438 39.55 -47.98 -17.48
N ARG A 439 38.22 -48.04 -17.59
CA ARG A 439 37.55 -48.87 -18.59
C ARG A 439 37.74 -48.35 -20.03
N HIS A 440 37.88 -47.03 -20.23
CA HIS A 440 38.26 -46.46 -21.53
C HIS A 440 39.77 -46.59 -21.81
N TYR A 441 40.63 -46.49 -20.80
CA TYR A 441 42.08 -46.55 -20.95
C TYR A 441 42.60 -48.00 -21.12
N THR A 442 41.84 -49.01 -20.67
CA THR A 442 42.18 -50.44 -20.85
C THR A 442 41.95 -50.93 -22.29
N GLU A 443 41.26 -50.19 -23.16
CA GLU A 443 41.08 -50.59 -24.57
C GLU A 443 42.19 -50.07 -25.52
N GLU A 444 43.15 -49.24 -25.05
CA GLU A 444 44.11 -48.58 -25.97
C GLU A 444 45.61 -48.88 -25.77
N PHE A 445 46.05 -49.75 -24.84
CA PHE A 445 47.47 -50.13 -24.77
C PHE A 445 47.73 -51.60 -24.37
N GLU A 446 47.56 -52.51 -25.33
CA GLU A 446 48.61 -53.50 -25.59
C GLU A 446 49.65 -52.85 -26.52
N SER A 447 50.65 -52.14 -25.97
CA SER A 447 52.04 -52.07 -26.49
C SER A 447 52.84 -50.89 -25.95
N SER A 448 53.68 -51.17 -24.95
CA SER A 448 54.89 -50.42 -24.57
C SER A 448 54.78 -49.22 -23.61
N GLY A 449 55.53 -49.34 -22.51
CA GLY A 449 56.72 -48.51 -22.33
C GLY A 449 56.56 -47.12 -21.70
N GLY A 450 56.36 -47.07 -20.39
CA GLY A 450 56.92 -46.03 -19.50
C GLY A 450 56.43 -44.59 -19.70
N SER A 451 55.42 -44.17 -18.94
CA SER A 451 54.98 -42.77 -18.90
C SER A 451 54.86 -42.24 -17.46
N SER A 452 55.44 -41.05 -17.28
CA SER A 452 55.58 -40.30 -16.02
C SER A 452 54.22 -39.92 -15.41
N ARG A 453 54.12 -39.99 -14.07
CA ARG A 453 52.88 -39.74 -13.29
C ARG A 453 52.20 -38.39 -13.62
N SER A 454 52.94 -37.39 -14.08
CA SER A 454 52.42 -36.08 -14.44
C SER A 454 51.59 -36.07 -15.72
N ALA A 455 51.97 -36.84 -16.75
CA ALA A 455 51.24 -36.90 -18.01
C ALA A 455 49.86 -37.58 -17.83
N ARG A 456 49.80 -38.62 -16.99
CA ARG A 456 48.54 -39.33 -16.67
C ARG A 456 47.51 -38.46 -15.94
N LEU A 457 47.96 -37.55 -15.07
CA LEU A 457 47.08 -36.62 -14.36
C LEU A 457 46.49 -35.55 -15.28
N GLN A 458 47.27 -35.06 -16.26
CA GLN A 458 46.76 -34.09 -17.23
C GLN A 458 45.70 -34.71 -18.15
N THR A 459 45.90 -35.93 -18.65
CA THR A 459 44.90 -36.62 -19.49
C THR A 459 43.60 -36.91 -18.73
N PHE A 460 43.69 -37.22 -17.43
CA PHE A 460 42.52 -37.42 -16.58
C PHE A 460 41.75 -36.11 -16.35
N LEU A 461 42.45 -35.00 -16.09
CA LEU A 461 41.81 -33.69 -15.90
C LEU A 461 41.08 -33.22 -17.16
N THR A 462 41.66 -33.40 -18.35
CA THR A 462 40.99 -33.07 -19.61
C THR A 462 39.73 -33.92 -19.85
N PHE A 463 39.75 -35.20 -19.47
CA PHE A 463 38.56 -36.06 -19.57
C PHE A 463 37.44 -35.65 -18.60
N VAL A 464 37.80 -35.23 -17.38
CA VAL A 464 36.84 -34.71 -16.40
C VAL A 464 36.18 -33.42 -16.92
N ASP A 465 36.98 -32.52 -17.51
CA ASP A 465 36.50 -31.24 -18.06
C ASP A 465 35.53 -31.47 -19.24
N GLU A 466 35.85 -32.41 -20.14
CA GLU A 466 34.95 -32.80 -21.25
C GLU A 466 33.62 -33.39 -20.74
N LYS A 467 33.66 -34.22 -19.69
CA LYS A 467 32.45 -34.78 -19.08
C LYS A 467 31.63 -33.75 -18.32
N GLU A 468 32.25 -32.75 -17.72
CA GLU A 468 31.55 -31.64 -17.06
C GLU A 468 30.75 -30.82 -18.08
N GLU A 469 31.33 -30.48 -19.23
CA GLU A 469 30.64 -29.76 -20.31
C GLU A 469 29.48 -30.59 -20.91
N ALA A 470 29.63 -31.91 -21.02
CA ALA A 470 28.55 -32.80 -21.44
C ALA A 470 27.38 -32.85 -20.43
N VAL A 471 27.65 -32.73 -19.13
CA VAL A 471 26.60 -32.67 -18.10
C VAL A 471 25.91 -31.30 -18.09
N LYS A 472 26.66 -30.20 -18.23
CA LYS A 472 26.11 -28.85 -18.33
C LYS A 472 25.19 -28.70 -19.54
N SER A 473 25.56 -29.24 -20.70
CA SER A 473 24.71 -29.21 -21.90
C SER A 473 23.40 -30.01 -21.74
N ARG A 474 23.44 -31.19 -21.07
CA ARG A 474 22.23 -31.95 -20.72
C ARG A 474 21.34 -31.23 -19.71
N SER A 475 21.92 -30.54 -18.73
CA SER A 475 21.17 -29.72 -17.77
C SER A 475 20.44 -28.56 -18.47
N LYS A 476 21.15 -27.83 -19.34
CA LYS A 476 20.55 -26.76 -20.17
C LYS A 476 19.41 -27.27 -21.03
N ARG A 477 19.55 -28.45 -21.66
CA ARG A 477 18.47 -29.09 -22.43
C ARG A 477 17.23 -29.40 -21.57
N ARG A 478 17.42 -29.94 -20.36
CA ARG A 478 16.30 -30.21 -19.43
C ARG A 478 15.61 -28.94 -18.93
N GLN A 479 16.35 -27.84 -18.77
CA GLN A 479 15.77 -26.54 -18.41
C GLN A 479 14.95 -25.94 -19.56
N MET A 480 15.38 -26.18 -20.81
CA MET A 480 14.67 -25.78 -22.02
C MET A 480 13.39 -26.62 -22.25
N GLU A 481 13.41 -27.92 -21.95
CA GLU A 481 12.21 -28.78 -21.96
C GLU A 481 11.19 -28.37 -20.88
N ARG A 482 11.63 -27.98 -19.68
CA ARG A 482 10.74 -27.47 -18.61
C ARG A 482 10.08 -26.14 -18.95
N THR A 483 10.74 -25.28 -19.72
CA THR A 483 10.15 -24.02 -20.18
C THR A 483 9.17 -24.24 -21.33
N SER A 484 9.41 -25.23 -22.20
CA SER A 484 8.46 -25.64 -23.26
C SER A 484 7.18 -26.31 -22.73
N ASN A 485 7.29 -27.13 -21.67
CA ASN A 485 6.09 -27.73 -21.07
C ASN A 485 5.22 -26.67 -20.37
N ARG A 486 5.84 -25.62 -19.82
CA ARG A 486 5.11 -24.52 -19.18
C ARG A 486 4.31 -23.68 -20.19
N SER A 487 4.77 -23.55 -21.44
CA SER A 487 3.98 -22.92 -22.50
C SER A 487 2.83 -23.79 -22.99
N ASN A 488 2.97 -25.13 -22.99
CA ASN A 488 1.88 -26.03 -23.37
C ASN A 488 0.74 -26.10 -22.33
N ASP A 489 1.06 -25.99 -21.04
CA ASP A 489 0.06 -25.97 -19.97
C ASP A 489 -0.80 -24.68 -19.99
N GLU A 490 -0.25 -23.55 -20.46
CA GLU A 490 -1.00 -22.30 -20.64
C GLU A 490 -2.00 -22.40 -21.82
N ASP A 491 -1.63 -23.06 -22.91
CA ASP A 491 -2.53 -23.30 -24.06
C ASP A 491 -3.66 -24.30 -23.75
N GLU A 492 -3.41 -25.32 -22.91
CA GLU A 492 -4.43 -26.31 -22.54
C GLU A 492 -5.47 -25.74 -21.55
N SER A 493 -5.04 -24.84 -20.66
CA SER A 493 -5.94 -24.12 -19.72
C SER A 493 -6.95 -23.23 -20.45
N THR A 494 -6.53 -22.63 -21.57
CA THR A 494 -7.33 -21.71 -22.40
C THR A 494 -8.42 -22.45 -23.21
N ASN A 495 -8.16 -23.71 -23.58
CA ASN A 495 -9.15 -24.55 -24.26
C ASN A 495 -10.20 -25.14 -23.30
N SER A 496 -9.83 -25.44 -22.04
CA SER A 496 -10.77 -25.97 -21.04
C SER A 496 -11.83 -24.94 -20.61
N SER A 497 -11.45 -23.66 -20.58
CA SER A 497 -12.31 -22.55 -20.20
C SER A 497 -13.31 -22.18 -21.31
N LYS A 498 -12.93 -22.30 -22.59
CA LYS A 498 -13.85 -22.19 -23.73
C LYS A 498 -14.90 -23.31 -23.77
N ARG A 499 -14.55 -24.53 -23.35
CA ARG A 499 -15.46 -25.68 -23.34
C ARG A 499 -16.55 -25.56 -22.26
N ARG A 500 -16.18 -25.06 -21.07
CA ARG A 500 -17.15 -24.80 -19.97
C ARG A 500 -18.12 -23.67 -20.29
N HIS A 501 -17.70 -22.67 -21.07
CA HIS A 501 -18.59 -21.56 -21.45
C HIS A 501 -19.66 -21.97 -22.46
N MET A 502 -19.42 -23.01 -23.27
CA MET A 502 -20.36 -23.50 -24.29
C MET A 502 -21.44 -24.43 -23.71
N GLU A 503 -21.12 -25.18 -22.64
CA GLU A 503 -22.09 -26.03 -21.91
C GLU A 503 -23.08 -25.24 -21.03
N ILE A 504 -22.71 -24.06 -20.54
CA ILE A 504 -23.60 -23.22 -19.72
C ILE A 504 -24.66 -22.52 -20.59
N SER A 505 -24.35 -22.24 -21.85
CA SER A 505 -25.29 -21.65 -22.82
C SER A 505 -26.36 -22.64 -23.32
N SER A 506 -26.08 -23.95 -23.38
CA SER A 506 -27.08 -24.94 -23.82
C SER A 506 -28.09 -25.30 -22.71
N ASN A 507 -27.70 -25.20 -21.44
CA ASN A 507 -28.58 -25.53 -20.31
C ASN A 507 -29.59 -24.43 -19.95
N ARG A 508 -29.51 -23.24 -20.57
CA ARG A 508 -30.45 -22.14 -20.33
C ARG A 508 -31.64 -22.11 -21.30
N SER A 509 -31.61 -22.87 -22.39
CA SER A 509 -32.71 -22.97 -23.37
C SER A 509 -33.77 -24.04 -23.03
N ASP A 510 -33.49 -24.97 -22.10
CA ASP A 510 -34.37 -26.11 -21.81
C ASP A 510 -35.23 -25.98 -20.54
N ARG A 511 -35.27 -24.80 -19.89
CA ARG A 511 -36.02 -24.60 -18.62
C ARG A 511 -37.26 -23.70 -18.68
N ASN A 512 -37.76 -23.35 -19.87
CA ASN A 512 -38.96 -22.51 -20.01
C ASN A 512 -40.09 -23.20 -20.80
N GLY A 513 -40.47 -24.42 -20.39
CA GLY A 513 -41.64 -25.11 -20.93
C GLY A 513 -42.09 -26.25 -20.03
N ASN A 514 -42.94 -25.94 -19.05
CA ASN A 514 -44.04 -26.77 -18.53
C ASN A 514 -44.41 -26.31 -17.11
N GLU A 515 -45.48 -25.53 -16.99
CA GLU A 515 -46.50 -25.69 -15.93
C GLU A 515 -47.78 -24.96 -16.37
N VAL A 516 -48.88 -25.72 -16.33
CA VAL A 516 -50.28 -25.32 -16.54
C VAL A 516 -50.87 -24.86 -15.22
#